data_AF-A0A848IHE3-F1
#
_entry.id   AF-A0A848IHE3-F1
#
_cell.length_a   1.000
_cell.length_b   1.000
_cell.length_c   1.000
_cell.angle_alpha   90.00
_cell.angle_beta   90.00
_cell.angle_gamma   90.00
#
_symmetry.space_group_name_H-M   'P 1'
#
loop_
_entity.id
_entity.type
_entity.pdbx_description
1 polymer ?
#
loop_
_entity_poly.entity_id
_entity_poly.type
_entity_poly.pdbx_seq_one_letter_code
_entity_poly.pdbx_strand_id
1 'polypeptide(L)' 'MGKCKNITRLLSDALDRPLTTGEWVAIRLHLPTCSGCRNYRKQIRLLRVAAHTVSGIATPGEGGSDD' A
#
# COMPACT_ATOMS: atom_id res chain seq x y z
N MET A 1 0.78 6.08 -18.31
CA MET A 1 -0.61 6.20 -17.80
C MET A 1 -1.28 4.85 -17.50
N GLY A 2 -1.15 3.81 -18.34
CA GLY A 2 -1.87 2.53 -18.14
C GLY A 2 -1.48 1.70 -16.89
N LYS A 3 -0.22 1.79 -16.42
CA LYS A 3 0.25 0.98 -15.27
C LYS A 3 -0.15 1.58 -13.91
N CYS A 4 -0.33 2.89 -13.81
CA CYS A 4 -0.64 3.55 -12.53
C CYS A 4 -1.95 3.01 -11.92
N LYS A 5 -3.01 2.86 -12.72
CA LYS A 5 -4.30 2.32 -12.27
C LYS A 5 -4.19 0.88 -11.75
N ASN A 6 -3.36 0.06 -12.40
CA ASN A 6 -3.09 -1.30 -11.93
C ASN A 6 -2.32 -1.30 -10.61
N ILE A 7 -1.30 -0.44 -10.48
CA ILE A 7 -0.50 -0.34 -9.24
C ILE A 7 -1.31 0.23 -8.09
N THR A 8 -2.15 1.25 -8.30
CA THR A 8 -3.05 1.75 -7.27
C THR A 8 -4.06 0.69 -6.84
N ARG A 9 -4.54 -0.13 -7.78
CA ARG A 9 -5.42 -1.26 -7.46
C ARG A 9 -4.70 -2.31 -6.62
N LEU A 10 -3.48 -2.72 -7.00
CA LEU A 10 -2.69 -3.65 -6.20
C LEU A 10 -2.35 -3.09 -4.81
N LEU A 11 -2.10 -1.79 -4.71
CA LEU A 11 -1.89 -1.11 -3.43
C LEU A 11 -3.14 -1.13 -2.54
N SER A 12 -4.34 -1.05 -3.13
CA SER A 12 -5.60 -1.26 -2.39
C SER A 12 -5.83 -2.73 -2.06
N ASP A 13 -5.60 -3.64 -3.01
CA ASP A 13 -5.73 -5.08 -2.77
C ASP A 13 -4.79 -5.54 -1.64
N ALA A 14 -3.58 -4.99 -1.53
CA ALA A 14 -2.65 -5.25 -0.43
C ALA A 14 -3.21 -4.92 0.97
N LEU A 15 -4.26 -4.09 1.00
CA LEU A 15 -4.93 -3.74 2.23
C LEU A 15 -5.92 -4.84 2.63
N ASP A 16 -6.68 -5.39 1.68
CA ASP A 16 -7.72 -6.38 1.95
C ASP A 16 -7.22 -7.83 1.90
N ARG A 17 -6.19 -8.10 1.09
CA ARG A 17 -5.58 -9.42 0.91
C ARG A 17 -4.05 -9.35 0.86
N PRO A 18 -3.35 -10.43 1.24
CA PRO A 18 -1.94 -10.55 0.91
C PRO A 18 -1.75 -10.57 -0.62
N LEU A 19 -0.74 -9.84 -1.08
CA LEU A 19 -0.32 -9.85 -2.47
C LEU A 19 0.62 -11.03 -2.74
N THR A 20 0.58 -11.53 -3.96
CA THR A 20 1.56 -12.49 -4.47
C THR A 20 2.91 -11.80 -4.71
N THR A 21 3.99 -12.59 -4.75
CA THR A 21 5.35 -12.09 -4.98
C THR A 21 5.45 -11.30 -6.31
N GLY A 22 4.77 -11.75 -7.36
CA GLY A 22 4.76 -11.07 -8.66
C GLY A 22 4.09 -9.69 -8.62
N GLU A 23 3.00 -9.56 -7.85
CA GLU A 23 2.32 -8.27 -7.65
C GLU A 23 3.20 -7.29 -6.87
N TRP A 24 3.91 -7.79 -5.85
CA TRP A 24 4.87 -7.00 -5.09
C TRP A 24 6.01 -6.47 -5.96
N VAL A 25 6.57 -7.30 -6.83
CA VAL A 25 7.62 -6.89 -7.78
C VAL A 25 7.12 -5.80 -8.73
N ALA A 26 5.90 -5.93 -9.25
CA ALA A 26 5.30 -4.92 -10.12
C ALA A 26 5.17 -3.55 -9.42
N ILE A 27 4.76 -3.54 -8.14
CA ILE A 27 4.70 -2.33 -7.31
C ILE A 27 6.12 -1.77 -7.11
N ARG A 28 7.08 -2.60 -6.68
CA ARG A 28 8.46 -2.16 -6.36
C ARG A 28 9.17 -1.55 -7.56
N LEU A 29 8.93 -2.07 -8.77
CA LEU A 29 9.47 -1.54 -10.02
C LEU A 29 8.79 -0.23 -10.45
N HIS A 30 7.50 -0.04 -10.16
CA HIS A 30 6.78 1.16 -10.61
C HIS A 30 6.95 2.36 -9.67
N LEU A 31 6.94 2.15 -8.36
CA LEU A 31 7.11 3.18 -7.34
C LEU A 31 8.31 4.15 -7.54
N PRO A 32 9.50 3.69 -7.99
CA PRO A 32 10.60 4.60 -8.29
C PRO A 32 10.25 5.60 -9.39
N THR A 33 9.52 5.14 -10.41
CA THR A 33 9.23 5.88 -11.64
C THR A 33 8.01 6.80 -11.56
N CYS A 34 7.16 6.63 -10.54
CA CYS A 34 5.92 7.39 -10.42
C CYS A 34 5.74 7.97 -9.00
N SER A 35 5.90 9.29 -8.89
CA SER A 35 5.65 10.04 -7.65
C SER A 35 4.19 9.93 -7.19
N GLY A 36 3.23 9.90 -8.11
CA GLY A 36 1.80 9.76 -7.81
C GLY A 36 1.46 8.46 -7.08
N CYS A 37 1.92 7.32 -7.60
CA CYS A 37 1.72 6.02 -6.94
C CYS A 37 2.44 5.95 -5.58
N ARG A 38 3.60 6.62 -5.47
CA ARG A 38 4.36 6.70 -4.22
C ARG A 38 3.64 7.53 -3.15
N ASN A 39 3.00 8.63 -3.55
CA ASN A 39 2.17 9.44 -2.65
C ASN A 39 0.90 8.68 -2.25
N TYR A 40 0.25 8.03 -3.22
CA TYR A 40 -0.94 7.22 -2.98
C TYR A 40 -0.71 6.14 -1.91
N ARG A 41 0.41 5.41 -1.99
CA ARG A 41 0.80 4.41 -0.98
C ARG A 41 0.89 5.00 0.43
N LYS A 42 1.40 6.23 0.57
CA LYS A 42 1.48 6.92 1.87
C LYS A 42 0.09 7.31 2.38
N GLN A 43 -0.73 7.89 1.50
CA GLN A 43 -2.09 8.34 1.86
C GLN A 43 -2.99 7.19 2.30
N ILE A 44 -2.99 6.08 1.57
CA ILE A 44 -3.87 4.96 1.89
C ILE A 44 -3.47 4.26 3.20
N ARG A 45 -2.16 4.23 3.51
CA ARG A 45 -1.66 3.74 4.81
C ARG A 45 -2.05 4.68 5.96
N LEU A 46 -1.97 6.00 5.74
CA LEU A 46 -2.44 6.99 6.72
C LEU A 46 -3.95 6.83 6.99
N LEU A 47 -4.76 6.70 5.94
CA LEU A 47 -6.21 6.49 6.06
C LEU A 47 -6.53 5.20 6.83
N ARG A 48 -5.80 4.11 6.57
CA ARG A 48 -5.95 2.87 7.33
C ARG A 48 -5.65 3.06 8.81
N VAL A 49 -4.51 3.67 9.15
CA VAL A 49 -4.15 3.94 10.54
C VAL A 49 -5.21 4.83 11.21
N ALA A 50 -5.62 5.91 10.55
CA ALA A 50 -6.67 6.79 11.05
C ALA A 50 -7.99 6.04 11.29
N ALA A 51 -8.42 5.19 10.34
CA ALA A 51 -9.61 4.36 10.48
C ALA A 51 -9.53 3.41 11.69
N HIS A 52 -8.38 2.78 11.92
CA HIS A 52 -8.15 1.96 13.11
C HIS A 52 -8.18 2.78 14.41
N THR A 53 -7.59 3.98 14.42
CA THR A 53 -7.61 4.86 15.61
C THR A 53 -9.02 5.34 15.95
N VAL A 54 -9.84 5.69 14.95
CA VAL A 54 -11.21 6.19 15.16
C VAL A 54 -12.17 5.08 15.59
N SER A 55 -11.92 3.83 15.17
CA SER A 55 -12.73 2.67 15.56
C SER A 55 -12.42 2.13 16.97
N GLY A 56 -11.50 2.75 17.71
CA GLY A 56 -11.15 2.35 19.08
C GLY A 56 -10.28 1.09 19.18
N ILE A 57 -9.89 0.48 18.05
CA ILE A 57 -8.92 -0.60 17.97
C ILE A 57 -7.53 0.01 17.79
N ALA A 58 -6.94 0.45 18.90
CA ALA A 58 -5.51 0.72 18.95
C ALA A 58 -4.76 -0.63 18.88
N THR A 59 -4.29 -1.03 17.70
CA THR A 59 -3.21 -2.00 17.58
C THR A 59 -1.89 -1.26 17.33
N PRO A 60 -1.06 -1.07 18.36
CA PRO A 60 0.33 -0.68 18.15
C PRO A 60 1.10 -1.92 17.70
N GLY A 61 1.43 -1.99 16.41
CA GLY A 61 2.47 -2.88 15.89
C GLY A 61 2.05 -3.75 14.71
N GLU A 62 2.53 -3.39 13.52
CA GLU A 62 3.19 -4.36 12.64
C GLU A 62 4.09 -3.60 11.64
N GLY A 63 5.39 -3.63 11.96
CA GLY A 63 6.46 -3.46 10.99
C GLY A 63 6.67 -4.79 10.29
N GLY A 64 6.59 -4.80 8.96
CA GLY A 64 7.20 -5.82 8.11
C GLY A 64 8.44 -5.20 7.47
N SER A 65 9.59 -5.57 8.01
CA SER A 65 10.94 -5.21 7.55
C SER A 65 11.22 -5.82 6.17
N ASP A 66 11.94 -5.06 5.34
CA ASP A 66 12.73 -5.60 4.24
C ASP A 66 13.87 -6.48 4.82
N ASP A 67 13.85 -7.80 4.60
CA ASP A 67 15.00 -8.70 4.36
C ASP A 67 14.54 -9.95 3.58
#